data_AF-A0A3A0ANC3-F1
#
_entry.id   AF-A0A3A0ANC3-F1
#
_cell.length_a   1.000
_cell.length_b   1.000
_cell.length_c   1.000
_cell.angle_alpha   90.00
_cell.angle_beta   90.00
_cell.angle_gamma   90.00
#
_symmetry.space_group_name_H-M   'P 1'
#
loop_
_entity.id
_entity.type
_entity.pdbx_description
1 polymer ?
#
loop_
_entity_poly.entity_id
_entity_poly.type
_entity_poly.pdbx_seq_one_letter_code
_entity_poly.pdbx_strand_id
1 'polypeptide(L)'
;MTEIAVNIRGLPELHTKLGADVLGIIEPVITTSVIRVEHRLKVYPAARSGQSYRRTGTLGRRWTYQIRRTAEGVIGEIGNNTVYGPWVQSQQFQAWMHRERWTTDEQALQEEAPLLEAEAEEIVIRALSRG
;
A
#
# COMPACT_ATOMS: atom_id res chain seq x y z
N MET A 1 12.14 7.23 -0.23
CA MET A 1 11.17 6.28 -0.81
C MET A 1 11.07 5.16 0.18
N THR A 2 9.87 4.88 0.69
CA THR A 2 9.65 3.76 1.61
C THR A 2 9.16 2.57 0.82
N GLU A 3 9.73 1.40 1.08
CA GLU A 3 9.43 0.15 0.40
C GLU A 3 9.17 -0.92 1.45
N ILE A 4 8.22 -1.81 1.15
CA ILE A 4 8.02 -3.06 1.87
C ILE A 4 8.14 -4.21 0.87
N ALA A 5 8.82 -5.27 1.27
CA ALA A 5 8.94 -6.50 0.48
C ALA A 5 8.34 -7.65 1.29
N VAL A 6 7.44 -8.39 0.68
CA VAL A 6 6.73 -9.53 1.29
C VAL A 6 7.20 -10.83 0.63
N ASN A 7 7.61 -11.80 1.45
CA ASN A 7 8.04 -13.12 0.98
C ASN A 7 6.92 -14.15 1.17
N ILE A 8 6.36 -14.63 0.06
CA ILE A 8 5.22 -15.57 0.08
C ILE A 8 5.75 -16.99 -0.10
N ARG A 9 5.40 -17.89 0.83
CA ARG A 9 5.76 -19.32 0.74
C ARG A 9 4.82 -20.05 -0.22
N GLY A 10 5.33 -21.09 -0.91
CA GLY A 10 4.51 -21.91 -1.80
C GLY A 10 4.46 -21.45 -3.26
N LEU A 11 5.08 -20.30 -3.60
CA LEU A 11 5.11 -19.80 -4.98
C LEU A 11 5.87 -20.73 -5.95
N PRO A 12 7.06 -21.28 -5.61
CA PRO A 12 7.74 -22.24 -6.47
C PRO A 12 6.92 -23.51 -6.72
N GLU A 13 6.24 -24.01 -5.69
CA GLU A 13 5.38 -25.18 -5.74
C GLU A 13 4.14 -24.92 -6.61
N LEU A 14 3.55 -23.73 -6.49
CA LEU A 14 2.41 -23.29 -7.32
C LEU A 14 2.79 -23.25 -8.80
N HIS A 15 3.96 -22.67 -9.12
CA HIS A 15 4.46 -22.63 -10.48
C HIS A 15 4.69 -24.03 -11.04
N THR A 16 5.34 -24.90 -10.26
CA THR A 16 5.69 -26.27 -10.67
C THR A 16 4.44 -27.15 -10.85
N LYS A 17 3.49 -27.09 -9.91
CA LYS A 17 2.33 -27.99 -9.88
C LYS A 17 1.28 -27.63 -10.92
N LEU A 18 1.05 -26.33 -11.16
CA LEU A 18 -0.09 -25.87 -11.95
C LEU A 18 0.31 -25.27 -13.29
N GLY A 19 1.59 -24.98 -13.53
CA GLY A 19 2.01 -24.15 -14.67
C GLY A 19 1.29 -22.79 -14.70
N ALA A 20 0.72 -22.38 -13.56
CA ALA A 20 -0.21 -21.28 -13.47
C ALA A 20 0.52 -19.94 -13.62
N ASP A 21 -0.19 -18.94 -14.16
CA ASP A 21 0.21 -17.55 -14.06
C ASP A 21 0.16 -17.12 -12.58
N VAL A 22 1.24 -17.42 -11.85
CA VAL A 22 1.41 -17.08 -10.43
C VAL A 22 1.23 -15.57 -10.23
N LEU A 23 1.72 -14.76 -11.17
CA LEU A 23 1.57 -13.30 -11.13
C LEU A 23 0.09 -12.90 -11.26
N GLY A 24 -0.67 -13.60 -12.09
CA GLY A 24 -2.12 -13.43 -12.20
C GLY A 24 -2.90 -13.78 -10.93
N ILE A 25 -2.38 -14.69 -10.10
CA ILE A 25 -2.96 -15.02 -8.80
C ILE A 25 -2.63 -13.95 -7.75
N ILE A 26 -1.40 -13.42 -7.76
CA ILE A 26 -0.92 -12.46 -6.75
C ILE A 26 -1.32 -11.01 -7.06
N GLU A 27 -1.45 -10.62 -8.33
CA GLU A 27 -1.78 -9.24 -8.71
C GLU A 27 -3.05 -8.69 -8.04
N PRO A 28 -4.17 -9.42 -7.95
CA PRO A 28 -5.37 -8.93 -7.27
C PRO A 28 -5.14 -8.63 -5.78
N VAL A 29 -4.28 -9.42 -5.12
CA VAL A 29 -3.92 -9.21 -3.71
C VAL A 29 -3.11 -7.93 -3.56
N ILE A 30 -2.05 -7.77 -4.36
CA ILE A 30 -1.22 -6.56 -4.38
C ILE A 30 -2.06 -5.32 -4.69
N THR A 31 -2.96 -5.42 -5.69
CA THR A 31 -3.87 -4.34 -6.07
C THR A 31 -4.76 -3.91 -4.90
N THR A 32 -5.33 -4.88 -4.19
CA THR A 32 -6.20 -4.61 -3.04
C THR A 32 -5.40 -3.94 -1.91
N SER A 33 -4.21 -4.45 -1.60
CA SER A 33 -3.34 -3.85 -0.58
C SER A 33 -2.95 -2.41 -0.90
N VAL A 34 -2.58 -2.15 -2.15
CA VAL A 34 -2.23 -0.82 -2.62
C VAL A 34 -3.39 0.16 -2.50
N ILE A 35 -4.61 -0.28 -2.84
CA ILE A 35 -5.84 0.51 -2.67
C ILE A 35 -6.08 0.82 -1.18
N ARG A 36 -5.88 -0.14 -0.28
CA ARG A 36 -6.04 0.08 1.17
C ARG A 36 -5.05 1.10 1.71
N VAL A 37 -3.79 1.03 1.31
CA VAL A 37 -2.76 2.02 1.68
C VAL A 37 -3.12 3.41 1.14
N GLU A 38 -3.53 3.51 -0.12
CA GLU A 38 -4.00 4.76 -0.72
C GLU A 38 -5.18 5.35 0.07
N HIS A 39 -6.16 4.52 0.44
CA HIS A 39 -7.29 4.93 1.27
C HIS A 39 -6.87 5.44 2.65
N ARG A 40 -5.94 4.76 3.34
CA ARG A 40 -5.42 5.23 4.64
C ARG A 40 -4.77 6.61 4.50
N LEU A 41 -3.94 6.80 3.48
CA LEU A 41 -3.25 8.06 3.22
C LEU A 41 -4.20 9.20 2.83
N LYS A 42 -5.39 8.88 2.32
CA LYS A 42 -6.47 9.84 2.02
C LYS A 42 -7.25 10.30 3.26
N VAL A 43 -7.09 9.67 4.43
CA VAL A 43 -7.82 10.05 5.65
C VAL A 43 -7.21 11.29 6.29
N TYR A 44 -8.08 12.25 6.62
CA TYR A 44 -7.69 13.51 7.25
C TYR A 44 -7.98 13.44 8.75
N PRO A 45 -7.04 13.79 9.65
CA PRO A 45 -7.33 13.86 11.08
C PRO A 45 -8.35 14.97 11.35
N ALA A 46 -9.08 14.91 12.47
CA ALA A 46 -10.00 15.96 12.87
C ALA A 46 -9.34 17.36 12.86
N ALA A 47 -10.11 18.40 12.57
CA ALA A 47 -9.63 19.79 12.61
C ALA A 47 -9.17 20.16 14.03
N ARG A 48 -8.18 21.05 14.15
CA ARG A 48 -7.81 21.60 15.46
C ARG A 48 -8.91 22.53 15.95
N SER A 49 -9.17 22.53 17.26
CA SER A 49 -10.03 23.55 17.86
C SER A 49 -9.47 24.94 17.57
N GLY A 50 -10.35 25.90 17.23
CA GLY A 50 -9.96 27.28 16.89
C GLY A 50 -9.24 27.46 15.55
N GLN A 51 -9.14 26.42 14.71
CA GLN A 51 -8.52 26.55 13.39
C GLN A 51 -9.43 27.30 12.41
N SER A 52 -8.93 28.41 11.85
CA SER A 52 -9.62 29.17 10.79
C SER A 52 -9.46 28.55 9.40
N TYR A 53 -8.40 27.76 9.20
CA TYR A 53 -8.09 27.12 7.92
C TYR A 53 -9.16 26.10 7.53
N ARG A 54 -9.78 26.30 6.36
CA ARG A 54 -10.73 25.38 5.75
C ARG A 54 -10.01 24.40 4.84
N ARG A 55 -10.16 23.11 5.13
CA ARG A 55 -9.50 22.04 4.37
C ARG A 55 -10.16 21.88 3.01
N THR A 56 -9.34 21.86 1.96
CA THR A 56 -9.80 21.70 0.57
C THR A 56 -9.76 20.24 0.09
N GLY A 57 -9.13 19.33 0.85
CA GLY A 57 -9.00 17.91 0.50
C GLY A 57 -7.95 17.59 -0.59
N THR A 58 -7.17 18.59 -1.03
CA THR A 58 -6.24 18.43 -2.16
C THR A 58 -5.20 17.33 -1.94
N LEU A 59 -4.61 17.23 -0.74
CA LEU A 59 -3.62 16.19 -0.46
C LEU A 59 -4.18 14.78 -0.66
N GLY A 60 -5.45 14.55 -0.31
CA GLY A 60 -6.08 13.23 -0.43
C GLY A 60 -6.37 12.90 -1.88
N ARG A 61 -6.96 13.85 -2.61
CA ARG A 61 -7.25 13.69 -4.05
C ARG A 61 -6.01 13.44 -4.92
N ARG A 62 -4.81 13.79 -4.43
CA ARG A 62 -3.56 13.63 -5.18
C ARG A 62 -2.80 12.35 -4.83
N TRP A 63 -3.26 11.57 -3.85
CA TRP A 63 -2.80 10.19 -3.72
C TRP A 63 -3.39 9.35 -4.84
N THR A 64 -2.50 8.67 -5.53
CA THR A 64 -2.79 7.73 -6.63
C THR A 64 -1.88 6.54 -6.51
N TYR A 65 -2.20 5.47 -7.23
CA TYR A 65 -1.36 4.28 -7.32
C TYR A 65 -1.22 3.77 -8.74
N GLN A 66 -0.23 2.90 -8.95
CA GLN A 66 -0.03 2.13 -10.16
C GLN A 66 0.39 0.70 -9.82
N ILE A 67 -0.02 -0.25 -10.66
CA ILE A 67 0.36 -1.66 -10.57
C ILE A 67 1.17 -1.99 -11.82
N ARG A 68 2.31 -2.65 -11.66
CA ARG A 68 3.16 -3.09 -12.77
C ARG A 68 3.54 -4.55 -12.58
N ARG A 69 3.32 -5.38 -13.61
CA ARG A 69 3.97 -6.69 -13.71
C ARG A 69 5.37 -6.51 -14.27
N THR A 70 6.33 -7.22 -13.68
CA THR A 70 7.68 -7.40 -14.20
C THR A 70 7.93 -8.89 -14.43
N ALA A 71 9.10 -9.26 -14.95
CA ALA A 71 9.47 -10.67 -15.07
C ALA A 71 9.68 -11.32 -13.69
N GLU A 72 9.99 -10.50 -12.67
CA GLU A 72 10.34 -10.91 -11.32
C GLU A 72 9.16 -10.84 -10.35
N GLY A 73 8.04 -10.18 -10.69
CA GLY A 73 6.92 -10.05 -9.77
C GLY A 73 5.84 -9.05 -10.17
N VAL A 74 5.03 -8.68 -9.17
CA VAL A 74 4.05 -7.60 -9.26
C VAL A 74 4.46 -6.50 -8.29
N ILE A 75 4.62 -5.28 -8.81
CA ILE A 75 5.00 -4.10 -8.03
C ILE A 75 3.79 -3.18 -7.93
N GLY A 76 3.42 -2.82 -6.70
CA GLY A 76 2.46 -1.78 -6.41
C GLY A 76 3.16 -0.50 -5.95
N GLU A 77 2.94 0.61 -6.66
CA GLU A 77 3.52 1.91 -6.27
C GLU A 77 2.42 2.90 -5.93
N ILE A 78 2.66 3.70 -4.88
CA ILE A 78 1.74 4.73 -4.40
C ILE A 78 2.49 6.05 -4.35
N GLY A 79 1.83 7.12 -4.79
CA GLY A 79 2.48 8.43 -4.90
C GLY A 79 1.52 9.59 -4.72
N ASN A 80 2.10 10.74 -4.36
CA ASN A 80 1.41 12.02 -4.26
C ASN A 80 2.25 13.11 -4.93
N ASN A 81 1.64 13.88 -5.84
CA ASN A 81 2.36 14.93 -6.59
C ASN A 81 2.19 16.34 -6.01
N THR A 82 1.67 16.49 -4.79
CA THR A 82 1.66 17.79 -4.12
C THR A 82 3.07 18.17 -3.65
N VAL A 83 3.50 19.40 -3.94
CA VAL A 83 4.83 19.91 -3.52
C VAL A 83 5.02 19.84 -2.01
N TYR A 84 3.94 20.06 -1.24
CA TYR A 84 3.99 20.04 0.21
C TYR A 84 3.75 18.66 0.83
N GLY A 85 3.39 17.64 0.04
CA GLY A 85 3.05 16.30 0.51
C GLY A 85 4.08 15.67 1.46
N PRO A 86 5.40 15.74 1.16
CA PRO A 86 6.43 15.20 2.03
C PRO A 86 6.41 15.77 3.45
N TRP A 87 6.17 17.08 3.59
CA TRP A 87 6.11 17.74 4.90
C TRP A 87 4.89 17.31 5.74
N VAL A 88 3.89 16.68 5.12
CA VAL A 88 2.65 16.25 5.79
C VAL A 88 2.62 14.76 6.06
N GLN A 89 3.03 13.91 5.11
CA GLN A 89 2.86 12.45 5.20
C GLN A 89 4.09 11.63 4.84
N SER A 90 5.27 12.21 4.59
CA SER A 90 6.48 11.38 4.46
C SER A 90 7.12 11.18 5.82
N GLN A 91 7.35 9.93 6.25
CA GLN A 91 8.03 9.67 7.52
C GLN A 91 9.37 10.44 7.62
N GLN A 92 10.13 10.46 6.52
CA GLN A 92 11.45 11.08 6.46
C GLN A 92 11.40 12.61 6.63
N PHE A 93 10.35 13.26 6.11
CA PHE A 93 10.29 14.72 5.99
C PHE A 93 9.17 15.37 6.80
N GLN A 94 8.30 14.60 7.45
CA GLN A 94 7.11 15.14 8.10
C GLN A 94 7.47 16.21 9.13
N ALA A 95 6.89 17.40 8.95
CA ALA A 95 7.11 18.52 9.85
C ALA A 95 6.56 18.19 11.24
N TRP A 96 7.23 18.69 12.28
CA TRP A 96 6.93 18.37 13.69
C TRP A 96 5.46 18.55 14.06
N MET A 97 4.79 19.55 13.48
CA MET A 97 3.39 19.87 13.77
C MET A 97 2.38 18.88 13.18
N HIS A 98 2.80 17.95 12.31
CA HIS A 98 1.95 16.90 11.72
C HIS A 98 2.14 15.53 12.37
N ARG A 99 3.22 15.35 13.12
CA ARG A 99 3.55 14.10 13.81
C ARG A 99 2.42 13.66 14.74
N GLU A 100 2.25 12.34 14.85
CA GLU A 100 1.24 11.65 15.66
C GLU A 100 -0.22 11.88 15.23
N ARG A 101 -0.45 12.72 14.21
CA ARG A 101 -1.81 13.05 13.74
C ARG A 101 -2.05 12.69 12.29
N TRP A 102 -1.02 12.85 11.46
CA TRP A 102 -1.09 12.49 10.06
C TRP A 102 -0.34 11.18 9.88
N THR A 103 -1.05 10.18 9.37
CA THR A 103 -0.46 8.90 8.97
C THR A 103 0.60 9.15 7.90
N THR A 104 1.79 8.59 8.11
CA THR A 104 2.88 8.65 7.14
C THR A 104 2.77 7.53 6.10
N ASP A 105 3.46 7.69 4.98
CA ASP A 105 3.70 6.68 3.97
C ASP A 105 4.22 5.37 4.59
N GLU A 106 5.23 5.46 5.44
CA GLU A 106 5.78 4.30 6.14
C GLU A 106 4.77 3.64 7.09
N GLN A 107 4.06 4.41 7.91
CA GLN A 107 3.04 3.87 8.80
C GLN A 107 1.94 3.14 8.03
N ALA A 108 1.45 3.73 6.93
CA ALA A 108 0.41 3.13 6.11
C ALA A 108 0.88 1.81 5.48
N LEU A 109 2.15 1.73 5.06
CA LEU A 109 2.74 0.50 4.55
C LEU A 109 2.95 -0.56 5.65
N GLN A 110 3.46 -0.16 6.81
CA GLN A 110 3.66 -1.06 7.95
C GLN A 110 2.35 -1.66 8.47
N GLU A 111 1.27 -0.87 8.48
CA GLU A 111 -0.07 -1.34 8.84
C GLU A 111 -0.65 -2.32 7.79
N GLU A 112 -0.28 -2.18 6.52
CA GLU A 112 -0.78 -3.05 5.45
C GLU A 112 0.03 -4.34 5.28
N ALA A 113 1.34 -4.32 5.53
CA ALA A 113 2.24 -5.45 5.32
C ALA A 113 1.71 -6.80 5.86
N PRO A 114 1.27 -6.92 7.13
CA PRO A 114 0.77 -8.21 7.63
C PRO A 114 -0.55 -8.67 6.98
N LEU A 115 -1.38 -7.74 6.48
CA LEU A 115 -2.61 -8.09 5.77
C LEU A 115 -2.31 -8.61 4.37
N LEU A 116 -1.38 -7.94 3.67
CA LEU A 116 -0.88 -8.40 2.38
C LEU A 116 -0.29 -9.81 2.48
N GLU A 117 0.57 -10.04 3.48
CA GLU A 117 1.16 -11.36 3.76
C GLU A 117 0.09 -12.44 3.93
N ALA A 118 -0.86 -12.21 4.83
CA ALA A 118 -1.91 -13.19 5.13
C ALA A 118 -2.79 -13.51 3.92
N GLU A 119 -3.23 -12.49 3.16
CA GLU A 119 -4.07 -12.69 1.98
C GLU A 119 -3.30 -13.39 0.85
N ALA A 120 -2.01 -13.08 0.68
CA ALA A 120 -1.17 -13.74 -0.30
C ALA A 120 -0.90 -15.21 0.05
N GLU A 121 -0.70 -15.54 1.32
CA GLU A 121 -0.59 -16.93 1.76
C GLU A 121 -1.90 -17.69 1.54
N GLU A 122 -3.04 -17.09 1.90
CA GLU A 122 -4.35 -17.72 1.73
C GLU A 122 -4.64 -18.04 0.26
N ILE A 123 -4.36 -17.11 -0.66
CA ILE A 123 -4.65 -17.33 -2.08
C ILE A 123 -3.77 -18.43 -2.68
N VAL A 124 -2.51 -18.54 -2.26
CA VAL A 124 -1.60 -19.61 -2.68
C VAL A 124 -2.07 -20.96 -2.17
N ILE A 125 -2.41 -21.06 -0.88
CA ILE A 125 -2.93 -22.31 -0.27
C ILE A 125 -4.21 -22.75 -0.99
N ARG A 126 -5.13 -21.81 -1.24
CA ARG A 126 -6.38 -22.07 -1.96
C ARG A 126 -6.15 -22.57 -3.38
N ALA A 127 -5.17 -22.00 -4.09
CA ALA A 127 -4.84 -22.41 -5.44
C ALA A 127 -4.20 -23.81 -5.47
N LEU A 128 -3.27 -24.10 -4.55
CA LEU A 128 -2.64 -25.42 -4.41
C LEU A 128 -3.62 -26.55 -4.05
N SER A 129 -4.67 -26.23 -3.29
CA SER A 129 -5.70 -27.19 -2.85
C SER A 129 -6.73 -27.53 -3.93
N ARG A 130 -6.77 -26.77 -5.03
CA ARG A 130 -7.76 -26.91 -6.11
C ARG A 130 -7.26 -27.65 -7.35
N GLY A 131 -5.95 -27.88 -7.47
CA GLY A 131 -5.36 -28.73 -8.51
C GLY A 131 -4.71 -29.97 -7.93
#